data_AF-A0A1V5WIZ2-F1
#
_entry.id   AF-A0A1V5WIZ2-F1
#
_cell.length_a   1.000
_cell.length_b   1.000
_cell.length_c   1.000
_cell.angle_alpha   90.00
_cell.angle_beta   90.00
_cell.angle_gamma   90.00
#
_symmetry.space_group_name_H-M   'P 1'
#
loop_
_entity.id
_entity.type
_entity.pdbx_description
1 polymer ?
#
loop_
_entity_poly.entity_id
_entity_poly.type
_entity_poly.pdbx_seq_one_letter_code
_entity_poly.pdbx_strand_id
1 'polypeptide(L)'
;MNLEGKRDAYCGLYCGACPVFIQTAAAVADGKSDFSNPEGFCLGCKSSVVSGWCAECTLKSCAKAKGYDTCADCADYPCEPMKGFIEAGDWPYHIETPYNIALIKKEGKAAWMNHQKERWSCPGCGTAQDWYAKTCASCGKDQRGYEKKV
;
A
#
# COMPACT_ATOMS: atom_id res chain seq x y z
N MET A 1 -15.50 0.91 15.76
CA MET A 1 -14.73 0.46 14.58
C MET A 1 -13.25 0.58 14.92
N ASN A 2 -12.40 -0.38 14.54
CA ASN A 2 -10.95 -0.20 14.68
C ASN A 2 -10.45 0.70 13.55
N LEU A 3 -9.88 1.86 13.87
CA LEU A 3 -9.37 2.84 12.91
C LEU A 3 -7.84 2.81 12.79
N GLU A 4 -7.20 1.75 13.28
CA GLU A 4 -5.78 1.53 13.12
C GLU A 4 -5.42 1.20 11.65
N GLY A 5 -4.65 2.09 11.02
CA GLY A 5 -4.17 1.89 9.65
C GLY A 5 -3.18 0.73 9.50
N LYS A 6 -3.50 -0.22 8.61
CA LYS A 6 -2.62 -1.34 8.23
C LYS A 6 -1.86 -1.00 6.96
N ARG A 7 -0.56 -0.80 7.07
CA ARG A 7 0.29 -0.29 5.98
C ARG A 7 0.90 -1.39 5.11
N ASP A 8 0.87 -2.64 5.57
CA ASP A 8 1.26 -3.82 4.80
C ASP A 8 0.11 -4.37 3.96
N ALA A 9 0.37 -4.69 2.68
CA ALA A 9 -0.59 -5.33 1.79
C ALA A 9 -0.26 -6.80 1.53
N TYR A 10 -1.29 -7.60 1.20
CA TYR A 10 -1.09 -8.99 0.78
C TYR A 10 -0.18 -9.09 -0.45
N CYS A 11 -0.34 -8.19 -1.42
CA CYS A 11 0.44 -8.19 -2.66
C CYS A 11 1.87 -7.66 -2.52
N GLY A 12 2.30 -7.22 -1.34
CA GLY A 12 3.64 -6.63 -1.16
C GLY A 12 3.74 -5.15 -1.58
N LEU A 13 2.63 -4.49 -1.91
CA LEU A 13 2.60 -3.03 -1.94
C LEU A 13 2.57 -2.44 -0.53
N TYR A 14 3.05 -1.22 -0.39
CA TYR A 14 2.99 -0.45 0.85
C TYR A 14 1.77 0.49 0.85
N CYS A 15 0.68 0.09 1.52
CA CYS A 15 -0.54 0.91 1.61
C CYS A 15 -0.27 2.30 2.22
N GLY A 16 0.78 2.45 3.02
CA GLY A 16 1.17 3.76 3.59
C GLY A 16 1.55 4.83 2.57
N ALA A 17 1.79 4.45 1.31
CA ALA A 17 2.03 5.37 0.19
C ALA A 17 0.84 5.45 -0.80
N CYS A 18 -0.30 4.83 -0.49
CA CYS A 18 -1.52 5.02 -1.26
C CYS A 18 -2.12 6.41 -0.96
N PRO A 19 -2.49 7.22 -1.98
CA PRO A 19 -3.11 8.53 -1.76
C PRO A 19 -4.37 8.46 -0.90
N VAL A 20 -5.23 7.47 -1.15
CA VAL A 20 -6.47 7.25 -0.38
C VAL A 20 -6.17 6.91 1.07
N PHE A 21 -5.12 6.11 1.33
CA PHE A 21 -4.69 5.77 2.69
C PHE A 21 -4.21 7.00 3.43
N ILE A 22 -3.32 7.79 2.82
CA ILE A 22 -2.74 8.98 3.45
C ILE A 22 -3.85 9.98 3.80
N GLN A 23 -4.78 10.23 2.88
CA GLN A 23 -5.92 11.11 3.11
C GLN A 23 -6.81 10.59 4.24
N THR A 24 -7.12 9.30 4.27
CA THR A 24 -7.96 8.71 5.31
C THR A 24 -7.27 8.76 6.67
N ALA A 25 -5.97 8.45 6.74
CA ALA A 25 -5.20 8.51 7.97
C ALA A 25 -5.10 9.94 8.53
N ALA A 26 -4.95 10.95 7.67
CA ALA A 26 -5.01 12.35 8.09
C ALA A 26 -6.39 12.71 8.66
N ALA A 27 -7.49 12.32 7.98
CA ALA A 27 -8.84 12.57 8.48
C ALA A 27 -9.09 11.89 9.84
N VAL A 28 -8.58 10.68 10.06
CA VAL A 28 -8.65 10.01 11.37
C VAL A 28 -7.87 10.79 12.43
N ALA A 29 -6.67 11.29 12.10
CA ALA A 29 -5.89 12.13 13.01
C ALA A 29 -6.60 13.44 13.37
N ASP A 30 -7.39 13.99 12.44
CA ASP A 30 -8.24 15.17 12.65
C ASP A 30 -9.58 14.85 13.36
N GLY A 31 -9.76 13.62 13.85
CA GLY A 31 -10.91 13.21 14.67
C GLY A 31 -12.09 12.63 13.89
N LYS A 32 -11.97 12.43 12.57
CA LYS A 32 -13.01 11.73 11.81
C LYS A 32 -13.08 10.26 12.22
N SER A 33 -14.27 9.83 12.62
CA SER A 33 -14.54 8.46 13.09
C SER A 33 -15.63 7.73 12.31
N ASP A 34 -16.39 8.44 11.48
CA ASP A 34 -17.41 7.86 10.61
C ASP A 34 -16.89 7.69 9.17
N PHE A 35 -16.83 6.43 8.75
CA PHE A 35 -16.44 5.97 7.42
C PHE A 35 -17.48 5.00 6.84
N SER A 36 -18.74 5.16 7.25
CA SER A 36 -19.88 4.33 6.79
C SER A 36 -20.15 4.44 5.29
N ASN A 37 -19.68 5.49 4.61
CA ASN A 37 -19.60 5.55 3.15
C ASN A 37 -18.19 5.12 2.68
N PRO A 38 -18.00 3.89 2.16
CA PRO A 38 -16.67 3.35 1.83
C PRO A 38 -16.10 3.90 0.51
N GLU A 39 -16.89 4.63 -0.28
CA GLU A 39 -16.41 5.25 -1.51
C GLU A 39 -15.41 6.37 -1.16
N GLY A 40 -14.12 6.06 -1.30
CA GLY A 40 -13.03 7.04 -1.14
C GLY A 40 -12.27 6.99 0.18
N PHE A 41 -12.53 6.02 1.08
CA PHE A 41 -11.72 5.85 2.29
C PHE A 41 -11.02 4.49 2.32
N CYS A 42 -9.82 4.45 2.90
CA CYS A 42 -9.04 3.24 3.06
C CYS A 42 -8.05 3.37 4.21
N LEU A 43 -8.04 2.41 5.13
CA LEU A 43 -7.02 2.24 6.17
C LEU A 43 -6.16 1.01 5.89
N GLY A 44 -6.09 0.61 4.62
CA GLY A 44 -5.26 -0.48 4.11
C GLY A 44 -6.04 -1.78 3.94
N CYS A 45 -5.59 -2.63 3.02
CA CYS A 45 -6.37 -3.79 2.56
C CYS A 45 -6.60 -4.86 3.65
N LYS A 46 -5.82 -4.81 4.75
CA LYS A 46 -5.94 -5.65 5.95
C LYS A 46 -6.79 -5.03 7.07
N SER A 47 -7.31 -3.83 6.89
CA SER A 47 -8.18 -3.15 7.86
C SER A 47 -9.68 -3.38 7.56
N SER A 48 -10.55 -2.83 8.42
CA SER A 48 -12.01 -2.81 8.20
C SER A 48 -12.50 -1.68 7.30
N VAL A 49 -11.69 -0.65 7.06
CA VAL A 49 -12.03 0.48 6.17
C VAL A 49 -11.21 0.30 4.89
N VAL A 50 -11.85 -0.07 3.78
CA VAL A 50 -11.15 -0.39 2.53
C VAL A 50 -11.82 0.32 1.36
N SER A 51 -11.01 0.81 0.43
CA SER A 51 -11.52 1.37 -0.82
C SER A 51 -12.17 0.28 -1.69
N GLY A 52 -13.02 0.67 -2.64
CA GLY A 52 -13.67 -0.26 -3.58
C GLY A 52 -12.71 -1.22 -4.27
N TRP A 53 -11.59 -0.70 -4.81
CA TRP A 53 -10.54 -1.54 -5.44
C TRP A 53 -9.97 -2.60 -4.48
N CYS A 54 -9.78 -2.25 -3.21
CA CYS A 54 -9.27 -3.16 -2.18
C CYS A 54 -10.36 -4.07 -1.60
N ALA A 55 -11.64 -3.74 -1.77
CA ALA A 55 -12.77 -4.59 -1.38
C ALA A 55 -12.95 -5.75 -2.37
N GLU A 56 -12.77 -5.49 -3.67
CA GLU A 56 -12.96 -6.45 -4.76
C GLU A 56 -11.66 -7.16 -5.22
N CYS A 57 -10.52 -6.82 -4.60
CA CYS A 57 -9.21 -7.37 -4.98
C CYS A 57 -9.13 -8.90 -4.83
N THR A 58 -8.92 -9.61 -5.95
CA THR A 58 -8.81 -11.07 -6.01
C THR A 58 -7.54 -11.63 -5.37
N LEU A 59 -6.43 -10.89 -5.40
CA LEU A 59 -5.19 -11.28 -4.71
C LEU A 59 -5.38 -11.30 -3.20
N LYS A 60 -6.09 -10.30 -2.65
CA LYS A 60 -6.44 -10.24 -1.23
C LYS A 60 -7.34 -11.40 -0.83
N SER A 61 -8.41 -11.67 -1.57
CA SER A 61 -9.33 -12.77 -1.24
C SER A 61 -8.63 -14.13 -1.33
N CYS A 62 -7.78 -14.33 -2.33
CA CYS A 62 -6.94 -15.53 -2.47
C CYS A 62 -5.99 -15.72 -1.28
N ALA A 63 -5.22 -14.70 -0.91
CA ALA A 63 -4.30 -14.78 0.24
C ALA A 63 -5.05 -15.08 1.54
N LYS A 64 -6.19 -14.42 1.79
CA LYS A 64 -7.04 -14.71 2.95
C LYS A 64 -7.56 -16.14 2.97
N ALA A 65 -8.04 -16.66 1.84
CA ALA A 65 -8.55 -18.03 1.73
C ALA A 65 -7.45 -19.08 1.98
N LYS A 66 -6.22 -18.80 1.58
CA LYS A 66 -5.05 -19.66 1.84
C LYS A 66 -4.44 -19.45 3.24
N GLY A 67 -4.95 -18.50 4.04
CA GLY A 67 -4.39 -18.18 5.36
C GLY A 67 -3.02 -17.49 5.32
N TYR A 68 -2.66 -16.91 4.17
CA TYR A 68 -1.39 -16.22 4.00
C TYR A 68 -1.48 -14.78 4.48
N ASP A 69 -0.46 -14.34 5.19
CA ASP A 69 -0.33 -12.95 5.60
C ASP A 69 0.16 -12.10 4.43
N THR A 70 0.99 -12.66 3.55
CA THR A 70 1.43 -12.01 2.31
C THR A 70 1.53 -13.02 1.17
N CYS A 71 1.49 -12.55 -0.07
CA CYS A 71 1.79 -13.39 -1.23
C CYS A 71 3.25 -13.90 -1.23
N ALA A 72 4.11 -13.41 -0.34
CA ALA A 72 5.45 -13.95 -0.12
C ALA A 72 5.40 -15.37 0.47
N ASP A 73 4.33 -15.70 1.21
CA ASP A 73 4.12 -17.02 1.80
C ASP A 73 3.60 -18.05 0.79
N CYS A 74 3.23 -17.59 -0.42
CA CYS A 74 2.68 -18.46 -1.46
C CYS A 74 3.79 -19.17 -2.24
N ALA A 75 3.80 -20.50 -2.19
CA ALA A 75 4.72 -21.34 -2.96
C ALA A 75 4.60 -21.14 -4.48
N ASP A 76 3.39 -20.81 -4.97
CA ASP A 76 3.12 -20.59 -6.40
C ASP A 76 3.56 -19.18 -6.87
N TYR A 77 4.17 -18.36 -6.01
CA TYR A 77 4.51 -16.98 -6.37
C TYR A 77 5.71 -16.93 -7.35
N PRO A 78 5.64 -16.14 -8.45
CA PRO A 78 4.49 -15.34 -8.89
C PRO A 78 3.48 -16.20 -9.68
N CYS A 79 2.25 -16.27 -9.20
CA CYS A 79 1.15 -16.95 -9.89
C CYS A 79 0.54 -16.05 -10.98
N GLU A 80 -0.25 -16.61 -11.91
CA GLU A 80 -0.85 -15.85 -13.01
C GLU A 80 -1.61 -14.59 -12.58
N PRO A 81 -2.49 -14.60 -11.55
CA PRO A 81 -3.13 -13.37 -11.08
C PRO A 81 -2.13 -12.30 -10.59
N MET A 82 -1.01 -12.72 -10.00
CA MET A 82 0.03 -11.81 -9.54
C MET A 82 0.82 -11.24 -10.72
N LYS A 83 1.13 -12.03 -11.74
CA LYS A 83 1.77 -11.54 -12.97
C LYS A 83 0.89 -10.48 -13.64
N GLY A 84 -0.40 -10.77 -13.83
CA GLY A 84 -1.35 -9.81 -14.36
C GLY A 84 -1.47 -8.53 -13.53
N PHE A 85 -1.38 -8.63 -12.20
CA PHE A 85 -1.31 -7.46 -11.32
C PHE A 85 -0.04 -6.63 -11.53
N ILE A 86 1.13 -7.27 -11.59
CA ILE A 86 2.43 -6.60 -11.81
C ILE A 86 2.46 -5.91 -13.18
N GLU A 87 1.89 -6.54 -14.20
CA GLU A 87 1.87 -6.07 -15.59
C GLU A 87 0.74 -5.07 -15.87
N ALA A 88 -0.17 -4.84 -14.92
CA ALA A 88 -1.26 -3.88 -15.07
C ALA A 88 -0.70 -2.45 -15.25
N GLY A 89 -0.63 -2.03 -16.50
CA GLY A 89 0.10 -0.83 -16.91
C GLY A 89 -0.40 0.47 -16.28
N ASP A 90 -1.67 0.55 -15.87
CA ASP A 90 -2.30 1.75 -15.32
C ASP A 90 -1.70 2.15 -13.96
N TRP A 91 -1.07 1.22 -13.25
CA TRP A 91 -0.57 1.39 -11.89
C TRP A 91 0.95 1.18 -11.82
N PRO A 92 1.75 2.21 -12.14
CA PRO A 92 3.20 2.07 -12.30
C PRO A 92 3.93 1.56 -11.05
N TYR A 93 3.39 1.82 -9.85
CA TYR A 93 3.95 1.35 -8.59
C TYR A 93 3.83 -0.17 -8.40
N HIS A 94 3.03 -0.87 -9.21
CA HIS A 94 2.95 -2.34 -9.18
C HIS A 94 4.30 -3.01 -9.48
N ILE A 95 5.20 -2.32 -10.20
CA ILE A 95 6.54 -2.80 -10.52
C ILE A 95 7.41 -3.05 -9.27
N GLU A 96 7.10 -2.45 -8.12
CA GLU A 96 7.82 -2.73 -6.86
C GLU A 96 7.47 -4.11 -6.28
N THR A 97 6.32 -4.67 -6.64
CA THR A 97 5.78 -5.88 -6.03
C THR A 97 6.78 -7.04 -6.03
N PRO A 98 7.45 -7.41 -7.15
CA PRO A 98 8.46 -8.47 -7.14
C PRO A 98 9.60 -8.22 -6.16
N TYR A 99 10.11 -6.98 -6.12
CA TYR A 99 11.18 -6.58 -5.23
C TYR A 99 10.75 -6.63 -3.76
N ASN A 100 9.58 -6.09 -3.45
CA ASN A 100 9.04 -6.08 -2.09
C ASN A 100 8.75 -7.49 -1.58
N ILE A 101 8.19 -8.37 -2.42
CA ILE A 101 7.97 -9.77 -2.05
C ILE A 101 9.30 -10.48 -1.81
N ALA A 102 10.32 -10.24 -2.65
CA ALA A 102 11.66 -10.80 -2.42
C ALA A 102 12.27 -10.31 -1.09
N LEU A 103 12.12 -9.03 -0.76
CA LEU A 103 12.55 -8.47 0.53
C LEU A 103 11.82 -9.10 1.71
N ILE A 104 10.49 -9.26 1.63
CA ILE A 104 9.71 -9.91 2.68
C ILE A 104 10.18 -11.35 2.90
N LYS A 105 10.44 -12.12 1.83
CA LYS A 105 10.98 -13.48 1.91
C LYS A 105 12.37 -13.53 2.57
N LYS A 106 13.22 -12.55 2.26
CA LYS A 106 14.63 -12.53 2.69
C LYS A 106 14.83 -12.00 4.10
N GLU A 107 14.15 -10.91 4.45
CA GLU A 107 14.42 -10.09 5.64
C GLU A 107 13.22 -10.04 6.60
N GLY A 108 12.08 -10.61 6.19
CA GLY A 108 10.84 -10.60 6.95
C GLY A 108 10.03 -9.32 6.79
N LYS A 109 8.73 -9.43 7.05
CA LYS A 109 7.77 -8.33 6.88
C LYS A 109 8.11 -7.11 7.73
N ALA A 110 8.61 -7.29 8.96
CA ALA A 110 8.93 -6.19 9.86
C ALA A 110 10.08 -5.32 9.33
N ALA A 111 11.16 -5.93 8.83
CA ALA A 111 12.26 -5.20 8.20
C ALA A 111 11.81 -4.49 6.93
N TRP A 112 11.07 -5.20 6.06
CA TRP A 112 10.48 -4.61 4.86
C TRP A 112 9.59 -3.39 5.17
N MET A 113 8.77 -3.45 6.22
CA MET A 113 7.94 -2.33 6.66
C MET A 113 8.75 -1.09 7.04
N ASN A 114 9.91 -1.27 7.67
CA ASN A 114 10.81 -0.16 7.99
C ASN A 114 11.42 0.45 6.71
N HIS A 115 11.88 -0.39 5.78
CA HIS A 115 12.40 0.05 4.47
C HIS A 115 11.35 0.86 3.69
N GLN A 116 10.11 0.39 3.66
CA GLN A 116 9.02 1.10 2.97
C GLN A 116 8.65 2.41 3.68
N LYS A 117 8.63 2.43 5.02
CA LYS A 117 8.39 3.66 5.78
C LYS A 117 9.47 4.71 5.45
N GLU A 118 10.73 4.31 5.39
CA GLU A 118 11.83 5.21 5.02
C GLU A 118 11.70 5.69 3.56
N ARG A 119 11.52 4.76 2.61
CA ARG A 119 11.37 5.06 1.18
C ARG A 119 10.26 6.08 0.90
N TRP A 120 9.14 5.94 1.60
CA TRP A 120 7.93 6.73 1.41
C TRP A 120 7.75 7.83 2.46
N SER A 121 8.85 8.26 3.10
CA SER A 121 8.88 9.47 3.93
C SER A 121 9.74 10.53 3.26
N CYS A 122 9.33 11.79 3.36
CA CYS A 122 10.11 12.90 2.85
C CYS A 122 11.48 12.96 3.56
N PRO A 123 12.62 12.94 2.85
CA PRO A 123 13.94 13.02 3.48
C PRO A 123 14.29 14.42 4.02
N GLY A 124 13.34 15.36 4.02
CA GLY A 124 13.50 16.71 4.55
C GLY A 124 12.75 16.90 5.86
N CYS A 125 11.48 16.50 5.90
CA CYS A 125 10.60 16.72 7.05
C CYS A 125 9.97 15.43 7.62
N GLY A 126 10.17 14.28 7.00
CA GLY A 126 9.61 13.00 7.44
C GLY A 126 8.14 12.78 7.09
N THR A 127 7.44 13.74 6.49
CA THR A 127 6.03 13.58 6.06
C THR A 127 5.89 12.41 5.10
N ALA A 128 4.88 11.55 5.31
CA ALA A 128 4.56 10.46 4.39
C ALA A 128 4.26 10.99 2.98
N GLN A 129 4.79 10.32 1.97
CA GLN A 129 4.62 10.67 0.57
C GLN A 129 3.82 9.60 -0.15
N ASP A 130 2.89 10.03 -1.01
CA ASP A 130 2.17 9.08 -1.85
C ASP A 130 3.03 8.60 -3.02
N TRP A 131 2.59 7.50 -3.66
CA TRP A 131 3.30 6.85 -4.77
C TRP A 131 3.64 7.78 -5.93
N TYR A 132 2.97 8.92 -6.08
CA TYR A 132 3.10 9.84 -7.19
C TYR A 132 3.75 11.18 -6.82
N ALA A 133 4.03 11.41 -5.54
CA ALA A 133 4.63 12.66 -5.09
C ALA A 133 6.00 12.88 -5.77
N LYS A 134 6.12 13.97 -6.53
CA LYS A 134 7.39 14.47 -7.11
C LYS A 134 8.05 15.52 -6.23
N THR A 135 7.26 16.18 -5.40
CA THR A 135 7.69 17.22 -4.47
C THR A 135 6.87 17.10 -3.18
N CYS A 136 7.51 17.28 -2.04
CA CYS A 136 6.84 17.19 -0.74
C CYS A 136 5.97 18.44 -0.52
N ALA A 137 4.66 18.25 -0.35
CA ALA A 137 3.73 19.36 -0.11
C ALA A 137 4.01 20.13 1.21
N SER A 138 4.67 19.49 2.19
CA SER A 138 4.96 20.12 3.49
C SER A 138 6.21 21.00 3.47
N CYS A 139 7.26 20.63 2.71
CA CYS A 139 8.56 21.31 2.80
C CYS A 139 9.23 21.59 1.44
N GLY A 140 8.58 21.25 0.32
CA GLY A 140 9.08 21.55 -1.03
C GLY A 140 10.25 20.67 -1.51
N LYS A 141 10.70 19.67 -0.75
CA LYS A 141 11.83 18.81 -1.16
C LYS A 141 11.42 17.81 -2.24
N ASP A 142 12.31 17.55 -3.19
CA ASP A 142 12.09 16.56 -4.26
C ASP A 142 11.85 15.15 -3.71
N GLN A 143 10.91 14.46 -4.35
CA GLN A 143 10.46 13.11 -4.04
C GLN A 143 10.57 12.21 -5.27
N ARG A 144 10.68 10.90 -5.04
CA ARG A 144 10.92 9.90 -6.10
C ARG A 144 9.65 9.10 -6.41
N GLY A 145 8.51 9.78 -6.52
CA GLY A 145 7.25 9.16 -6.93
C GLY A 145 7.25 8.74 -8.40
N TYR A 146 6.31 7.86 -8.74
CA TYR A 146 6.03 7.39 -10.11
C TYR A 146 5.31 8.46 -10.93
N GLU A 147 5.46 8.41 -12.26
CA GLU A 147 4.63 9.22 -13.15
C GLU A 147 3.23 8.60 -13.25
N LYS A 148 2.18 9.41 -13.03
CA LYS A 148 0.81 8.97 -13.32
C LYS A 148 0.69 8.76 -14.82
N LYS A 149 0.19 7.60 -15.25
CA LYS A 149 -0.27 7.44 -16.63
C LYS A 149 -1.59 8.21 -16.75
N VAL A 150 -1.63 9.16 -17.67
CA VAL A 150 -2.79 10.00 -17.99
C VAL A 150 -3.79 9.19 -18.79
#